data_AF-A0A533WPQ2-F1
#
_entry.id   AF-A0A533WPQ2-F1
#
_cell.length_a   1.000
_cell.length_b   1.000
_cell.length_c   1.000
_cell.angle_alpha   90.00
_cell.angle_beta   90.00
_cell.angle_gamma   90.00
#
_symmetry.space_group_name_H-M   'P 1'
#
loop_
_entity.id
_entity.type
_entity.pdbx_description
1 polymer ?
#
loop_
_entity_poly.entity_id
_entity_poly.type
_entity_poly.pdbx_seq_one_letter_code
_entity_poly.pdbx_strand_id
1 'polypeptide(L)'
;GSGTLDATGHATLSISVLSADTHNITAVYLGDSSFNTSSSPVLSQVVLTPAQAVNNLENLANSIAVKSSELDNAQKLLNDNNPSNDNGACGKLGAFINEVNANKSLTQDQKNLLIGQANVIKTAVGC
;
A
#
# COMPACT_ATOMS: atom_id res chain seq x y z
N GLY A 1 -5.75 10.28 -18.66
CA GLY A 1 -6.82 9.59 -19.41
C GLY A 1 -8.09 10.41 -19.34
N SER A 2 -9.18 9.92 -19.93
CA SER A 2 -10.51 10.57 -19.88
C SER A 2 -11.58 9.52 -19.59
N GLY A 3 -12.66 9.93 -18.94
CA GLY A 3 -13.87 9.12 -18.74
C GLY A 3 -15.11 9.92 -19.10
N THR A 4 -16.09 9.26 -19.71
CA THR A 4 -17.40 9.86 -20.01
C THR A 4 -18.23 9.92 -18.74
N LEU A 5 -18.94 11.03 -18.53
CA LEU A 5 -19.90 11.13 -17.43
C LEU A 5 -21.08 10.19 -17.68
N ASP A 6 -21.48 9.44 -16.66
CA ASP A 6 -22.73 8.70 -16.66
C ASP A 6 -23.94 9.64 -16.46
N ALA A 7 -25.15 9.07 -16.51
CA ALA A 7 -26.40 9.82 -16.33
C ALA A 7 -26.55 10.49 -14.95
N THR A 8 -25.67 10.15 -14.00
CA THR A 8 -25.63 10.73 -12.64
C THR A 8 -24.48 11.72 -12.45
N GLY A 9 -23.69 12.00 -13.49
CA GLY A 9 -22.60 12.95 -13.44
C GLY A 9 -21.28 12.39 -12.90
N HIS A 10 -21.06 11.07 -12.96
CA HIS A 10 -19.81 10.45 -12.53
C HIS A 10 -19.00 9.92 -13.71
N ALA A 11 -17.69 10.10 -13.68
CA ALA A 11 -16.74 9.45 -14.59
C ALA A 11 -15.72 8.66 -13.79
N THR A 12 -15.43 7.44 -14.24
CA THR A 12 -14.43 6.55 -13.62
C THR A 12 -13.30 6.26 -14.60
N LEU A 13 -12.06 6.37 -14.13
CA LEU A 13 -10.87 5.95 -14.85
C LEU A 13 -10.06 5.00 -13.97
N SER A 14 -9.87 3.76 -14.43
CA SER A 14 -9.11 2.74 -13.70
C SER A 14 -7.70 2.60 -14.27
N ILE A 15 -6.69 2.74 -13.41
CA ILE A 15 -5.28 2.51 -13.75
C ILE A 15 -4.71 1.56 -12.69
N SER A 16 -4.33 0.35 -13.09
CA SER A 16 -3.87 -0.71 -12.18
C SER A 16 -2.34 -0.83 -12.06
N VAL A 17 -1.59 -0.06 -12.85
CA VAL A 17 -0.14 -0.21 -13.03
C VAL A 17 0.64 1.06 -12.70
N LEU A 18 0.19 1.81 -11.68
CA LEU A 18 0.95 2.96 -11.20
C LEU A 18 2.28 2.49 -10.59
N SER A 19 3.38 3.07 -11.04
CA SER A 19 4.69 2.86 -10.43
C SER A 19 4.72 3.45 -9.01
N ALA A 20 5.61 2.95 -8.18
CA ALA A 20 5.86 3.52 -6.86
C ALA A 20 6.35 4.96 -7.00
N ASP A 21 5.50 5.91 -6.61
CA ASP A 21 5.77 7.34 -6.55
C ASP A 21 4.57 8.06 -5.90
N THR A 22 4.71 9.37 -5.70
CA THR A 22 3.58 10.25 -5.41
C THR A 22 2.96 10.77 -6.72
N HIS A 23 1.73 10.33 -6.99
CA HIS A 23 0.94 10.74 -8.15
C HIS A 23 -0.03 11.85 -7.75
N ASN A 24 0.14 13.04 -8.34
CA ASN A 24 -0.80 14.14 -8.18
C ASN A 24 -1.90 14.03 -9.25
N ILE A 25 -3.13 13.79 -8.82
CA ILE A 25 -4.28 13.52 -9.68
C ILE A 25 -5.24 14.71 -9.62
N THR A 26 -5.67 15.20 -10.78
CA THR A 26 -6.73 16.20 -10.92
C THR A 26 -7.78 15.70 -11.90
N ALA A 27 -9.04 16.05 -11.66
CA ALA A 27 -10.13 15.84 -12.61
C ALA A 27 -10.52 17.19 -13.23
N VAL A 28 -10.69 17.20 -14.55
CA VAL A 28 -11.15 18.38 -15.30
C VAL A 28 -12.46 18.01 -15.99
N TYR A 29 -13.51 18.76 -15.66
CA TYR A 29 -14.76 18.72 -16.41
C TYR A 29 -14.75 19.87 -17.41
N LEU A 30 -14.92 19.56 -18.70
CA LEU A 30 -14.74 20.54 -19.77
C LEU A 30 -15.92 21.52 -19.92
N GLY A 31 -17.03 21.30 -19.21
CA GLY A 31 -18.27 22.06 -19.37
C GLY A 31 -19.21 21.45 -20.40
N ASP A 32 -20.45 21.93 -20.38
CA ASP A 32 -21.48 21.66 -21.39
C ASP A 32 -22.37 22.91 -21.57
N SER A 33 -23.56 22.76 -22.19
CA SER A 33 -24.49 23.87 -22.40
C SER A 33 -25.09 24.45 -21.12
N SER A 34 -25.02 23.71 -20.01
CA SER A 34 -25.67 23.99 -18.75
C SER A 34 -24.66 24.34 -17.64
N PHE A 35 -23.44 23.80 -17.72
CA PHE A 35 -22.40 23.98 -16.71
C PHE A 35 -21.07 24.43 -17.32
N ASN A 36 -20.41 25.36 -16.64
CA ASN A 36 -19.07 25.82 -17.02
C ASN A 36 -18.00 24.75 -16.75
N THR A 37 -16.85 24.90 -17.40
CA THR A 37 -15.63 24.14 -17.11
C THR A 37 -15.24 24.27 -15.63
N SER A 38 -14.77 23.17 -15.03
CA SER A 38 -14.26 23.15 -13.65
C SER A 38 -13.12 22.16 -13.47
N SER A 39 -12.34 22.32 -12.40
CA SER A 39 -11.26 21.41 -12.01
C SER A 39 -11.33 21.10 -10.53
N SER A 40 -11.00 19.85 -10.17
CA SER A 40 -10.95 19.42 -8.78
C SER A 40 -9.72 19.97 -8.06
N PRO A 41 -9.71 19.97 -6.71
CA PRO A 41 -8.47 19.98 -5.96
C PRO A 41 -7.56 18.80 -6.35
N VAL A 42 -6.27 18.95 -6.09
CA VAL A 42 -5.28 17.89 -6.31
C VAL A 42 -5.48 16.78 -5.27
N LEU A 43 -5.63 15.54 -5.73
CA LEU A 43 -5.52 14.34 -4.91
C LEU A 43 -4.08 13.82 -5.00
N SER A 44 -3.39 13.73 -3.85
CA SER A 44 -2.06 13.13 -3.77
C SER A 44 -2.18 11.65 -3.44
N GLN A 45 -1.82 10.79 -4.39
CA GLN A 45 -1.83 9.34 -4.22
C GLN A 45 -0.38 8.83 -4.11
N VAL A 46 -0.02 8.27 -2.96
CA VAL A 46 1.28 7.63 -2.76
C VAL A 46 1.17 6.14 -3.11
N VAL A 47 2.04 5.66 -3.98
CA VAL A 47 2.19 4.23 -4.30
C VAL A 47 3.56 3.78 -3.80
N LEU A 48 3.59 2.68 -3.06
CA LEU A 48 4.81 2.15 -2.46
C LEU A 48 5.24 0.86 -3.17
N THR A 49 6.55 0.64 -3.26
CA THR A 49 7.06 -0.72 -3.52
C THR A 49 6.77 -1.63 -2.32
N PRO A 50 6.74 -2.97 -2.50
CA PRO A 50 6.65 -3.89 -1.38
C PRO A 50 7.70 -3.63 -0.31
N ALA A 51 8.93 -3.30 -0.70
CA ALA A 51 10.01 -2.95 0.22
C ALA A 51 9.73 -1.65 1.02
N GLN A 52 9.25 -0.59 0.36
CA GLN A 52 8.88 0.63 1.09
C GLN A 52 7.73 0.37 2.07
N ALA A 53 6.79 -0.51 1.71
CA ALA A 53 5.71 -0.90 2.60
C ALA A 53 6.21 -1.71 3.82
N VAL A 54 7.21 -2.60 3.64
CA VAL A 54 7.87 -3.29 4.77
C VAL A 54 8.57 -2.30 5.71
N ASN A 55 9.29 -1.31 5.19
CA ASN A 55 9.89 -0.25 6.03
C ASN A 55 8.83 0.50 6.87
N ASN A 56 7.68 0.83 6.26
CA ASN A 56 6.59 1.49 6.98
C ASN A 56 6.01 0.59 8.07
N LEU A 57 5.86 -0.72 7.79
CA LEU A 57 5.44 -1.71 8.78
C LEU A 57 6.46 -1.86 9.91
N GLU A 58 7.75 -1.84 9.60
CA GLU A 58 8.83 -1.89 10.60
C GLU A 58 8.78 -0.67 11.52
N ASN A 59 8.63 0.54 10.96
CA ASN A 59 8.46 1.77 11.74
C ASN A 59 7.22 1.72 12.65
N LEU A 60 6.11 1.18 12.14
CA LEU A 60 4.89 0.99 12.92
C LEU A 60 5.08 -0.02 14.05
N ALA A 61 5.70 -1.18 13.76
CA ALA A 61 6.02 -2.20 14.75
C ALA A 61 6.94 -1.64 15.85
N ASN A 62 7.97 -0.90 15.46
CA ASN A 62 8.88 -0.21 16.37
C ASN A 62 8.15 0.80 17.27
N SER A 63 7.17 1.55 16.74
CA SER A 63 6.36 2.51 17.51
C SER A 63 5.52 1.86 18.62
N ILE A 64 5.22 0.56 18.50
CA ILE A 64 4.49 -0.22 19.49
C ILE A 64 5.37 -1.27 20.19
N ALA A 65 6.69 -1.05 20.20
CA ALA A 65 7.69 -1.88 20.87
C ALA A 65 7.80 -3.34 20.37
N VAL A 66 7.47 -3.58 19.10
CA VAL A 66 7.71 -4.86 18.41
C VAL A 66 8.92 -4.68 17.50
N LYS A 67 10.03 -5.33 17.85
CA LYS A 67 11.22 -5.41 16.99
C LYS A 67 11.28 -6.81 16.40
N SER A 68 11.27 -6.92 15.07
CA SER A 68 11.28 -8.20 14.36
C SER A 68 12.38 -8.21 13.33
N SER A 69 13.35 -9.11 13.51
CA SER A 69 14.38 -9.37 12.49
C SER A 69 13.79 -9.94 11.21
N GLU A 70 12.56 -10.46 11.24
CA GLU A 70 11.89 -10.97 10.06
C GLU A 70 11.48 -9.84 9.11
N LEU A 71 11.10 -8.66 9.62
CA LEU A 71 10.85 -7.49 8.78
C LEU A 71 12.14 -6.99 8.12
N ASP A 72 13.25 -6.94 8.84
CA ASP A 72 14.57 -6.59 8.28
C ASP A 72 14.97 -7.56 7.15
N ASN A 73 14.72 -8.85 7.35
CA ASN A 73 15.05 -9.89 6.37
C ASN A 73 14.13 -9.82 5.14
N ALA A 74 12.84 -9.57 5.33
CA ALA A 74 11.91 -9.33 4.23
C ALA A 74 12.37 -8.12 3.40
N GLN A 75 12.80 -7.05 4.07
CA GLN A 75 13.25 -5.84 3.41
C GLN A 75 14.52 -6.02 2.58
N LYS A 76 15.45 -6.83 3.08
CA LYS A 76 16.67 -7.16 2.34
C LYS A 76 16.36 -7.95 1.07
N LEU A 77 15.46 -8.93 1.14
CA LEU A 77 15.04 -9.69 -0.03
C LEU A 77 14.40 -8.77 -1.07
N LEU A 78 13.46 -7.92 -0.69
CA LEU A 78 12.74 -7.06 -1.63
C LEU A 78 13.58 -5.90 -2.24
N ASN A 79 14.79 -5.64 -1.73
CA ASN A 79 15.68 -4.57 -2.21
C ASN A 79 17.02 -5.08 -2.77
N ASP A 80 17.19 -6.39 -2.94
CA ASP A 80 18.46 -6.96 -3.41
C ASP A 80 18.64 -6.90 -4.95
N ASN A 81 17.70 -6.27 -5.66
CA ASN A 81 17.60 -6.25 -7.13
C ASN A 81 17.51 -7.65 -7.76
N ASN A 82 17.02 -8.65 -7.03
CA ASN A 82 16.79 -10.01 -7.53
C ASN A 82 15.31 -10.42 -7.39
N PRO A 83 14.45 -10.04 -8.35
CA PRO A 83 13.01 -10.34 -8.29
C PRO A 83 12.67 -11.84 -8.20
N SER A 84 13.61 -12.73 -8.53
CA SER A 84 13.38 -14.17 -8.49
C SER A 84 13.24 -14.75 -7.08
N ASN A 85 13.74 -14.04 -6.06
CA ASN A 85 13.66 -14.48 -4.66
C ASN A 85 12.69 -13.65 -3.80
N ASP A 86 12.00 -12.65 -4.37
CA ASP A 86 11.05 -11.78 -3.67
C ASP A 86 9.97 -12.56 -2.93
N ASN A 87 9.53 -13.70 -3.49
CA ASN A 87 8.59 -14.62 -2.84
C ASN A 87 9.08 -15.15 -1.48
N GLY A 88 10.40 -15.12 -1.22
CA GLY A 88 10.97 -15.42 0.08
C GLY A 88 10.54 -14.45 1.19
N ALA A 89 10.23 -13.19 0.83
CA ALA A 89 9.72 -12.19 1.76
C ALA A 89 8.36 -12.60 2.36
N CYS A 90 7.55 -13.38 1.64
CA CYS A 90 6.28 -13.93 2.13
C CYS A 90 6.47 -14.81 3.37
N GLY A 91 7.53 -15.64 3.37
CA GLY A 91 7.87 -16.49 4.52
C GLY A 91 8.26 -15.66 5.75
N LYS A 92 9.00 -14.58 5.52
CA LYS A 92 9.41 -13.60 6.54
C LYS A 92 8.22 -12.84 7.12
N LEU A 93 7.32 -12.37 6.27
CA LEU A 93 6.06 -11.74 6.68
C LEU A 93 5.15 -12.71 7.44
N GLY A 94 5.10 -13.98 7.04
CA GLY A 94 4.39 -15.03 7.77
C GLY A 94 4.96 -15.28 9.16
N ALA A 95 6.29 -15.31 9.30
CA ALA A 95 6.96 -15.43 10.59
C ALA A 95 6.65 -14.22 11.49
N PHE A 96 6.72 -12.99 10.96
CA PHE A 96 6.32 -11.79 11.68
C PHE A 96 4.86 -11.84 12.16
N ILE A 97 3.92 -12.28 11.33
CA ILE A 97 2.51 -12.46 11.74
C ILE A 97 2.39 -13.43 12.92
N ASN A 98 3.15 -14.53 12.92
CA ASN A 98 3.18 -15.48 14.03
C ASN A 98 3.76 -14.85 15.30
N GLU A 99 4.82 -14.05 15.21
CA GLU A 99 5.38 -13.29 16.33
C GLU A 99 4.33 -12.34 16.93
N VAL A 100 3.63 -11.58 16.09
CA VAL A 100 2.57 -10.65 16.52
C VAL A 100 1.41 -11.38 17.20
N ASN A 101 0.98 -12.52 16.64
CA ASN A 101 -0.08 -13.34 17.23
C ASN A 101 0.32 -13.88 18.61
N ALA A 102 1.55 -14.37 18.74
CA ALA A 102 2.08 -14.93 19.98
C ALA A 102 2.35 -13.87 21.06
N ASN A 103 2.52 -12.59 20.67
CA ASN A 103 2.81 -11.52 21.61
C ASN A 103 1.61 -11.23 22.53
N LYS A 104 1.78 -11.45 23.84
CA LYS A 104 0.71 -11.26 24.85
C LYS A 104 0.59 -9.82 25.33
N SER A 105 1.57 -8.97 25.05
CA SER A 105 1.58 -7.56 25.47
C SER A 105 0.84 -6.64 24.50
N LEU A 106 0.58 -7.10 23.27
CA LEU A 106 -0.18 -6.35 22.28
C LEU A 106 -1.69 -6.49 22.50
N THR A 107 -2.40 -5.39 22.30
CA THR A 107 -3.87 -5.39 22.20
C THR A 107 -4.32 -6.05 20.90
N GLN A 108 -5.59 -6.48 20.84
CA GLN A 108 -6.14 -7.06 19.62
C GLN A 108 -6.11 -6.06 18.44
N ASP A 109 -6.35 -4.78 18.70
CA ASP A 109 -6.30 -3.75 17.67
C ASP A 109 -4.88 -3.55 17.12
N GLN A 110 -3.86 -3.58 17.99
CA GLN A 110 -2.46 -3.53 17.56
C GLN A 110 -2.10 -4.73 16.70
N LYS A 111 -2.56 -5.93 17.07
CA LYS A 111 -2.36 -7.14 16.26
C LYS A 111 -3.04 -7.03 14.91
N ASN A 112 -4.31 -6.64 14.89
CA ASN A 112 -5.09 -6.48 13.66
C ASN A 112 -4.43 -5.48 12.71
N LEU A 113 -3.91 -4.37 13.25
CA LEU A 113 -3.20 -3.37 12.49
C LEU A 113 -1.92 -3.94 11.85
N LEU A 114 -1.02 -4.52 12.65
CA LEU A 114 0.24 -5.07 12.14
C LEU A 114 0.03 -6.21 11.15
N ILE A 115 -0.87 -7.15 11.48
CA ILE A 115 -1.18 -8.30 10.63
C ILE A 115 -1.87 -7.86 9.34
N GLY A 116 -2.78 -6.89 9.42
CA GLY A 116 -3.43 -6.30 8.25
C GLY A 116 -2.42 -5.71 7.28
N GLN A 117 -1.49 -4.90 7.77
CA GLN A 117 -0.40 -4.34 6.95
C GLN A 117 0.50 -5.42 6.36
N ALA A 118 0.90 -6.42 7.16
CA ALA A 118 1.71 -7.54 6.66
C ALA A 118 1.00 -8.32 5.53
N ASN A 119 -0.31 -8.57 5.66
CA ASN A 119 -1.09 -9.25 4.62
C ASN A 119 -1.23 -8.40 3.34
N VAL A 120 -1.41 -7.08 3.46
CA VAL A 120 -1.42 -6.18 2.29
C VAL A 120 -0.09 -6.26 1.54
N ILE A 121 1.04 -6.27 2.26
CA ILE A 121 2.37 -6.39 1.66
C ILE A 121 2.51 -7.74 0.96
N LYS A 122 2.09 -8.84 1.61
CA LYS A 122 2.11 -10.17 0.99
C LYS A 122 1.36 -10.15 -0.35
N THR A 123 0.15 -9.58 -0.37
CA THR A 123 -0.65 -9.48 -1.61
C THR A 123 0.07 -8.67 -2.69
N ALA A 124 0.79 -7.61 -2.32
CA ALA A 124 1.60 -6.84 -3.25
C ALA A 124 2.84 -7.60 -3.77
N VAL A 125 3.41 -8.53 -3.00
CA VAL A 125 4.49 -9.43 -3.43
C VAL A 125 3.96 -10.56 -4.32
N GLY A 126 2.70 -10.96 -4.15
CA GLY A 126 2.06 -12.06 -4.90
C GLY A 126 1.74 -13.30 -4.06
N CYS A 127 1.56 -13.11 -2.75
CA CYS A 127 1.25 -14.13 -1.74
C CYS A 127 0.34 -13.55 -0.64
#